data_AF-A0A7K3KQE3-F1
#
_entry.id   AF-A0A7K3KQE3-F1
#
_cell.length_a   1.000
_cell.length_b   1.000
_cell.length_c   1.000
_cell.angle_alpha   90.00
_cell.angle_beta   90.00
_cell.angle_gamma   90.00
#
_symmetry.space_group_name_H-M   'P 1'
#
loop_
_entity.id
_entity.type
_entity.pdbx_description
1 polymer ?
#
loop_
_entity_poly.entity_id
_entity_poly.type
_entity_poly.pdbx_seq_one_letter_code
_entity_poly.pdbx_strand_id
1 'polypeptide(L)'
;RSHSNDWETQCFNPLLRQMEDPKQALLAMLNWEIQVHEDETQHYGCAVGNLVVELGASEDKDFRELLGQLMETWTALIQARIMEITGWTQARSKTQAQHIISTIQGSLLLLKLTQDWSVFENGLDQLGKEIKALA
;
A
#
# COMPACT_ATOMS: atom_id res chain seq x y z
N ARG A 1 12.29 3.40 -16.43
CA ARG A 1 10.89 3.84 -16.24
C ARG A 1 10.78 4.28 -14.79
N SER A 2 10.29 5.49 -14.48
CA SER A 2 10.26 5.93 -13.08
C SER A 2 9.07 5.28 -12.37
N HIS A 3 9.35 4.27 -11.55
CA HIS A 3 8.36 3.51 -10.77
C HIS A 3 7.44 4.40 -9.90
N SER A 4 7.83 5.65 -9.60
CA SER A 4 7.01 6.60 -8.85
C SER A 4 5.76 7.09 -9.59
N ASN A 5 5.79 7.15 -10.92
CA ASN A 5 4.63 7.61 -11.70
C ASN A 5 3.56 6.51 -11.84
N ASP A 6 3.95 5.25 -11.66
CA ASP A 6 3.06 4.10 -11.80
C ASP A 6 2.05 4.06 -10.64
N TRP A 7 2.46 4.45 -9.43
CA TRP A 7 1.56 4.56 -8.28
C TRP A 7 0.43 5.54 -8.54
N GLU A 8 0.76 6.75 -8.99
CA GLU A 8 -0.23 7.80 -9.24
C GLU A 8 -1.16 7.42 -10.39
N THR A 9 -0.61 6.92 -11.50
CA THR A 9 -1.35 6.68 -12.75
C THR A 9 -2.10 5.34 -12.79
N GLN A 10 -1.64 4.32 -12.06
CA GLN A 10 -2.21 2.96 -12.12
C GLN A 10 -2.96 2.57 -10.85
N CYS A 11 -2.64 3.19 -9.70
CA CYS A 11 -3.23 2.83 -8.41
C CYS A 11 -4.03 4.00 -7.80
N PHE A 12 -3.37 5.09 -7.43
CA PHE A 12 -4.00 6.17 -6.67
C PHE A 12 -5.14 6.82 -7.42
N ASN A 13 -4.90 7.26 -8.65
CA ASN A 13 -5.93 7.96 -9.41
C ASN A 13 -7.07 7.03 -9.86
N PRO A 14 -6.84 5.97 -10.64
CA PRO A 14 -7.94 5.15 -11.15
C PRO A 14 -8.64 4.32 -10.07
N LEU A 15 -7.91 3.83 -9.05
CA LEU A 15 -8.49 2.94 -8.05
C LEU A 15 -8.94 3.72 -6.82
N LEU A 16 -8.01 4.39 -6.13
CA LEU A 16 -8.31 5.00 -4.84
C LEU A 16 -9.01 6.35 -4.92
N ARG A 17 -9.00 7.08 -6.05
CA ARG A 17 -9.73 8.36 -6.20
C ARG A 17 -10.98 8.25 -7.05
N GLN A 18 -10.98 7.44 -8.10
CA GLN A 18 -12.07 7.46 -9.09
C GLN A 18 -13.04 6.29 -8.99
N MET A 19 -12.64 5.16 -8.42
CA MET A 19 -13.54 4.01 -8.32
C MET A 19 -14.72 4.34 -7.39
N GLU A 20 -15.93 4.01 -7.84
CA GLU A 20 -17.18 4.38 -7.16
C GLU A 20 -17.41 3.58 -5.88
N ASP A 21 -17.22 2.26 -5.93
CA ASP A 21 -17.34 1.40 -4.75
C ASP A 21 -16.04 1.47 -3.93
N PRO A 22 -16.05 2.06 -2.72
CA PRO A 22 -14.84 2.22 -1.91
C PRO A 22 -14.26 0.88 -1.42
N LYS A 23 -15.09 -0.15 -1.23
CA LYS A 23 -14.62 -1.47 -0.84
C LYS A 23 -13.91 -2.14 -2.00
N GLN A 24 -14.48 -2.06 -3.21
CA GLN A 24 -13.82 -2.57 -4.41
C GLN A 24 -12.54 -1.80 -4.74
N ALA A 25 -12.49 -0.49 -4.47
CA ALA A 25 -11.29 0.32 -4.64
C ALA A 25 -10.11 -0.23 -3.81
N LEU A 26 -10.35 -0.56 -2.54
CA LEU A 26 -9.33 -1.12 -1.66
C LEU A 26 -8.90 -2.53 -2.10
N LEU A 27 -9.84 -3.38 -2.52
CA LEU A 27 -9.52 -4.71 -3.03
C LEU A 27 -8.74 -4.67 -4.35
N ALA A 28 -9.10 -3.73 -5.24
CA ALA A 28 -8.39 -3.52 -6.50
C ALA A 28 -6.96 -3.02 -6.26
N MET A 29 -6.74 -2.17 -5.25
CA MET A 29 -5.39 -1.77 -4.83
C MET A 29 -4.55 -2.98 -4.38
N LEU A 30 -5.12 -3.89 -3.57
CA LEU A 30 -4.40 -5.12 -3.19
C LEU A 30 -4.06 -5.99 -4.39
N ASN A 31 -5.00 -6.13 -5.33
CA ASN A 31 -4.76 -6.87 -6.55
C ASN A 31 -3.69 -6.21 -7.44
N TRP A 32 -3.64 -4.88 -7.47
CA TRP A 32 -2.58 -4.15 -8.17
C TRP A 32 -1.21 -4.39 -7.53
N GLU A 33 -1.10 -4.40 -6.20
CA GLU A 33 0.15 -4.77 -5.50
C GLU A 33 0.60 -6.19 -5.87
N ILE A 34 -0.33 -7.14 -6.02
CA ILE A 34 -0.03 -8.49 -6.52
C ILE A 34 0.53 -8.44 -7.93
N GLN A 35 -0.18 -7.82 -8.86
CA GLN A 35 0.18 -7.77 -10.28
C GLN A 35 1.54 -7.12 -10.55
N VAL A 36 1.93 -6.13 -9.73
CA VAL A 36 3.21 -5.44 -9.88
C VAL A 36 4.40 -6.34 -9.51
N HIS A 37 4.19 -7.36 -8.67
CA HIS A 37 5.28 -8.20 -8.14
C HIS A 37 5.24 -9.67 -8.59
N GLU A 38 4.12 -10.16 -9.14
CA GLU A 38 3.90 -11.57 -9.51
C GLU A 38 4.89 -12.09 -10.56
N ASP A 39 5.17 -11.29 -11.60
CA ASP A 39 6.00 -11.70 -12.74
C ASP A 39 7.51 -11.53 -12.50
N GLU A 40 7.93 -11.11 -11.31
CA GLU A 40 9.34 -10.90 -11.00
C GLU A 40 10.07 -12.24 -10.85
N THR A 41 11.11 -12.48 -11.67
CA THR A 41 11.96 -13.67 -11.54
C THR A 41 12.75 -13.70 -10.22
N GLN A 42 13.00 -12.52 -9.66
CA GLN A 42 13.58 -12.33 -8.34
C GLN A 42 12.86 -11.14 -7.70
N HIS A 43 12.39 -11.32 -6.47
CA HIS A 43 11.60 -10.29 -5.79
C HIS A 43 12.51 -9.29 -5.07
N TYR A 44 12.35 -8.01 -5.40
CA TYR A 44 13.11 -6.91 -4.78
C TYR A 44 12.31 -6.16 -3.70
N GLY A 45 11.03 -6.53 -3.52
CA GLY A 45 10.10 -5.86 -2.63
C GLY A 45 9.69 -4.47 -3.13
N CYS A 46 9.07 -3.67 -2.26
CA CYS A 46 8.64 -2.32 -2.64
C CYS A 46 9.83 -1.39 -2.87
N ALA A 47 9.94 -0.81 -4.08
CA ALA A 47 10.98 0.18 -4.38
C ALA A 47 10.96 1.39 -3.43
N VAL A 48 9.77 1.93 -3.14
CA VAL A 48 9.58 3.03 -2.18
C VAL A 48 9.91 2.57 -0.76
N GLY A 49 9.47 1.37 -0.36
CA GLY A 49 9.76 0.79 0.95
C GLY A 49 11.27 0.62 1.19
N ASN A 50 12.01 0.16 0.19
CA ASN A 50 13.47 0.05 0.27
C ASN A 50 14.12 1.41 0.49
N LEU A 51 13.69 2.45 -0.22
CA LEU A 51 14.20 3.82 -0.03
C LEU A 51 13.86 4.37 1.37
N VAL A 52 12.68 4.06 1.90
CA VAL A 52 12.31 4.44 3.28
C VAL A 52 13.24 3.77 4.30
N VAL A 53 13.56 2.48 4.12
CA VAL A 53 14.48 1.75 5.00
C VAL A 53 15.90 2.32 4.93
N GLU A 54 16.38 2.61 3.73
CA GLU A 54 17.76 3.07 3.51
C GLU A 54 17.97 4.54 3.90
N LEU A 55 17.00 5.40 3.60
CA LEU A 55 17.16 6.86 3.64
C LEU A 55 16.23 7.56 4.65
N GLY A 56 15.23 6.87 5.21
CA GLY A 56 14.25 7.47 6.12
C GLY A 56 14.82 8.02 7.43
N ALA A 57 15.98 7.50 7.86
CA ALA A 57 16.74 7.98 9.02
C ALA A 57 17.97 8.82 8.64
N SER A 58 18.17 9.12 7.35
CA SER A 58 19.32 9.90 6.89
C SER A 58 19.18 11.40 7.24
N GLU A 59 20.30 12.12 7.18
CA GLU A 59 20.30 13.59 7.36
C GLU A 59 19.74 14.35 6.15
N ASP A 60 19.42 13.65 5.04
CA ASP A 60 18.81 14.26 3.86
C ASP A 60 17.32 14.55 4.14
N LYS A 61 17.08 15.77 4.62
CA LYS A 61 15.76 16.24 5.00
C LYS A 61 14.81 16.30 3.81
N ASP A 62 15.26 16.78 2.66
CA ASP A 62 14.42 16.99 1.48
C ASP A 62 13.91 15.65 0.94
N PHE A 63 14.79 14.63 0.90
CA PHE A 63 14.41 13.30 0.47
C PHE A 63 13.44 12.61 1.44
N ARG A 64 13.68 12.75 2.74
CA ARG A 64 12.76 12.23 3.77
C ARG A 64 11.38 12.89 3.70
N GLU A 65 11.31 14.19 3.45
CA GLU A 65 10.04 14.90 3.27
C GLU A 65 9.28 14.41 2.05
N LEU A 66 9.97 14.15 0.93
CA LEU A 66 9.36 13.59 -0.28
C LEU A 66 8.76 12.20 -0.03
N LEU A 67 9.50 11.30 0.62
CA LEU A 67 9.00 9.98 1.00
C LEU A 67 7.83 10.08 1.98
N GLY A 68 7.93 11.00 2.95
CA GLY A 68 6.86 11.29 3.91
C GLY A 68 5.56 11.69 3.22
N GLN A 69 5.63 12.63 2.27
CA GLN A 69 4.47 13.08 1.49
C GLN A 69 3.81 11.95 0.69
N LEU A 70 4.62 11.05 0.11
CA LEU A 70 4.09 9.90 -0.61
C LEU A 70 3.33 8.94 0.33
N MET A 71 3.91 8.61 1.48
CA MET A 71 3.27 7.74 2.49
C MET A 71 2.03 8.39 3.12
N GLU A 72 2.05 9.69 3.34
CA GLU A 72 0.89 10.47 3.80
C GLU A 72 -0.23 10.45 2.77
N THR A 73 0.10 10.63 1.49
CA THR A 73 -0.87 10.57 0.39
C THR A 73 -1.52 9.19 0.33
N TRP A 74 -0.72 8.12 0.36
CA TRP A 74 -1.24 6.76 0.35
C TRP A 74 -2.17 6.49 1.54
N THR A 75 -1.75 6.90 2.74
CA THR A 75 -2.53 6.77 3.97
C THR A 75 -3.86 7.52 3.86
N ALA A 76 -3.84 8.76 3.39
CA ALA A 76 -5.03 9.59 3.27
C ALA A 76 -6.05 9.01 2.27
N LEU A 77 -5.57 8.46 1.16
CA LEU A 77 -6.42 7.83 0.15
C LEU A 77 -7.13 6.59 0.69
N ILE A 78 -6.40 5.68 1.33
CA ILE A 78 -7.00 4.49 1.97
C ILE A 78 -7.95 4.91 3.09
N GLN A 79 -7.54 5.87 3.91
CA GLN A 79 -8.35 6.39 5.01
C GLN A 79 -9.71 6.90 4.52
N ALA A 80 -9.75 7.69 3.43
CA ALA A 80 -10.99 8.20 2.87
C ALA A 80 -11.96 7.08 2.49
N ARG A 81 -11.45 6.02 1.84
CA ARG A 81 -12.26 4.85 1.47
C ARG A 81 -12.78 4.08 2.68
N ILE A 82 -11.97 3.91 3.71
CA ILE A 82 -12.42 3.28 4.97
C ILE A 82 -13.55 4.10 5.61
N MET A 83 -13.44 5.44 5.60
CA MET A 83 -14.48 6.31 6.15
C MET A 83 -15.78 6.18 5.36
N GLU A 84 -15.71 6.13 4.03
CA GLU A 84 -16.88 5.91 3.15
C GLU A 84 -17.57 4.56 3.43
N ILE A 85 -16.81 3.49 3.70
CA ILE A 85 -17.35 2.15 3.99
C ILE A 85 -17.98 2.09 5.39
N THR A 86 -17.35 2.69 6.39
CA THR A 86 -17.60 2.37 7.81
C THR A 86 -18.25 3.49 8.62
N GLY A 87 -18.19 4.74 8.13
CA GLY A 87 -18.59 5.93 8.90
C GLY A 87 -17.71 6.20 10.14
N TRP A 88 -16.53 5.57 10.25
CA TRP A 88 -15.63 5.76 11.38
C TRP A 88 -15.02 7.16 11.43
N THR A 89 -14.48 7.51 12.61
CA THR A 89 -13.74 8.77 12.78
C THR A 89 -12.46 8.78 11.94
N GLN A 90 -11.97 9.99 11.65
CA GLN A 90 -10.69 10.19 10.96
C GLN A 90 -9.54 9.46 11.66
N ALA A 91 -9.43 9.57 12.99
CA ALA A 91 -8.36 8.92 13.75
C ALA A 91 -8.40 7.39 13.62
N ARG A 92 -9.58 6.78 13.79
CA ARG A 92 -9.73 5.32 13.69
C ARG A 92 -9.44 4.83 12.26
N SER A 93 -9.96 5.54 11.26
CA SER A 93 -9.75 5.20 9.85
C SER A 93 -8.29 5.35 9.45
N LYS A 94 -7.58 6.34 10.01
CA LYS A 94 -6.15 6.55 9.77
C LYS A 94 -5.33 5.40 10.35
N THR A 95 -5.64 4.95 11.56
CA THR A 95 -4.99 3.78 12.17
C THR A 95 -5.20 2.52 11.31
N GLN A 96 -6.42 2.30 10.81
CA GLN A 96 -6.69 1.16 9.93
C GLN A 96 -5.97 1.27 8.57
N ALA A 97 -5.88 2.48 8.00
CA ALA A 97 -5.12 2.71 6.77
C ALA A 97 -3.62 2.42 6.97
N GLN A 98 -3.06 2.84 8.10
CA GLN A 98 -1.67 2.55 8.47
C GLN A 98 -1.44 1.04 8.64
N HIS A 99 -2.40 0.31 9.24
CA HIS A 99 -2.37 -1.15 9.37
C HIS A 99 -2.34 -1.85 8.01
N ILE A 100 -3.18 -1.42 7.06
CA ILE A 100 -3.19 -1.93 5.68
C ILE A 100 -1.82 -1.73 5.03
N ILE A 101 -1.28 -0.51 5.08
CA ILE A 101 0.02 -0.18 4.50
C ILE A 101 1.14 -0.99 5.15
N SER A 102 1.18 -1.08 6.49
CA SER A 102 2.22 -1.83 7.19
C SER A 102 2.19 -3.32 6.88
N THR A 103 0.98 -3.88 6.68
CA THR A 103 0.82 -5.29 6.30
C THR A 103 1.37 -5.53 4.90
N ILE A 104 1.03 -4.69 3.91
CA ILE A 104 1.56 -4.78 2.54
C ILE A 104 3.09 -4.68 2.56
N GLN A 105 3.64 -3.65 3.21
CA GLN A 105 5.09 -3.43 3.26
C GLN A 105 5.83 -4.54 4.02
N GLY A 106 5.25 -5.05 5.11
CA GLY A 106 5.80 -6.18 5.85
C GLY A 106 5.81 -7.47 5.02
N SER A 107 4.73 -7.75 4.29
CA SER A 107 4.64 -8.90 3.40
C SER A 107 5.65 -8.81 2.24
N LEU A 108 5.84 -7.62 1.64
CA LEU A 108 6.86 -7.41 0.60
C LEU A 108 8.29 -7.53 1.16
N LEU A 109 8.55 -7.08 2.39
CA LEU A 109 9.83 -7.27 3.05
C LEU A 109 10.14 -8.76 3.25
N LEU A 110 9.16 -9.53 3.71
CA LEU A 110 9.32 -10.98 3.90
C LEU A 110 9.52 -11.68 2.56
N LEU A 111 8.72 -11.34 1.53
CA LEU A 111 8.90 -11.83 0.16
C LEU A 111 10.32 -11.60 -0.35
N LYS A 112 10.85 -10.39 -0.18
CA LYS A 112 12.24 -10.06 -0.57
C LYS A 112 13.26 -10.94 0.14
N LEU A 113 13.04 -11.24 1.41
CA LEU A 113 13.96 -12.07 2.20
C LEU A 113 13.87 -13.56 1.83
N THR A 114 12.66 -14.09 1.72
CA THR A 114 12.42 -15.53 1.57
C THR A 114 12.39 -15.97 0.11
N GLN A 115 12.11 -15.05 -0.82
CA GLN A 115 11.78 -15.33 -2.22
C GLN A 115 10.60 -16.30 -2.37
N ASP A 116 9.75 -16.38 -1.34
CA ASP A 116 8.58 -17.24 -1.31
C ASP A 116 7.31 -16.41 -1.52
N TRP A 117 6.76 -16.51 -2.72
CA TRP A 117 5.53 -15.82 -3.13
C TRP A 117 4.36 -16.05 -2.15
N SER A 118 4.26 -17.24 -1.58
CA SER A 118 3.15 -17.59 -0.69
C SER A 118 3.10 -16.70 0.55
N VAL A 119 4.24 -16.17 1.01
CA VAL A 119 4.28 -15.26 2.18
C VAL A 119 3.60 -13.93 1.86
N PHE A 120 3.75 -13.43 0.63
CA PHE A 120 3.10 -12.21 0.18
C PHE A 120 1.61 -12.43 -0.10
N GLU A 121 1.29 -13.48 -0.87
CA GLU A 121 -0.08 -13.85 -1.22
C GLU A 121 -0.93 -14.07 0.04
N ASN A 122 -0.46 -14.85 1.01
CA ASN A 122 -1.18 -15.11 2.27
C ASN A 122 -1.46 -13.83 3.06
N GLY A 123 -0.51 -12.88 3.08
CA GLY A 123 -0.68 -11.59 3.75
C GLY A 123 -1.75 -10.73 3.10
N LEU A 124 -1.74 -10.67 1.77
CA LEU A 124 -2.69 -9.91 0.96
C LEU A 124 -4.09 -10.55 0.98
N ASP A 125 -4.17 -11.88 0.99
CA ASP A 125 -5.42 -12.63 1.16
C ASP A 125 -6.09 -12.35 2.50
N GLN A 126 -5.30 -12.36 3.58
CA GLN A 126 -5.79 -12.04 4.91
C GLN A 126 -6.30 -10.60 4.97
N LEU A 127 -5.55 -9.66 4.40
CA LEU A 127 -5.95 -8.26 4.32
C LEU A 127 -7.22 -8.06 3.47
N GLY A 128 -7.37 -8.83 2.39
CA GLY A 128 -8.58 -8.86 1.57
C GLY A 128 -9.81 -9.34 2.35
N LYS A 129 -9.65 -10.33 3.24
CA LYS A 129 -10.73 -10.76 4.15
C LYS A 129 -11.10 -9.66 5.15
N GLU A 130 -10.10 -8.99 5.72
CA GLU A 130 -10.31 -7.86 6.64
C GLU A 130 -11.06 -6.70 5.97
N ILE A 131 -10.67 -6.32 4.75
CA ILE A 131 -11.36 -5.27 3.98
C ILE A 131 -12.81 -5.67 3.67
N LYS A 132 -13.05 -6.93 3.29
CA LYS A 132 -14.42 -7.42 3.03
C LYS A 132 -15.30 -7.33 4.28
N ALA A 133 -14.71 -7.54 5.46
CA ALA A 133 -15.35 -7.42 6.76
C ALA A 133 -15.44 -5.98 7.31
N LEU A 134 -14.94 -4.97 6.60
CA LEU A 134 -15.25 -3.57 6.90
C LEU A 134 -16.73 -3.32 6.56
N ALA A 135 -17.47 -2.78 7.53
CA ALA A 135 -18.94 -2.64 7.62
C ALA A 135 -19.65 -3.86 8.24
#